data_AF-A7SGA7-F1
#
_entry.id   AF-A7SGA7-F1
#
_cell.length_a   1.000
_cell.length_b   1.000
_cell.length_c   1.000
_cell.angle_alpha   90.00
_cell.angle_beta   90.00
_cell.angle_gamma   90.00
#
_symmetry.space_group_name_H-M   'P 1'
#
loop_
_entity.id
_entity.type
_entity.pdbx_description
1 polymer ?
#
loop_
_entity_poly.entity_id
_entity_poly.type
_entity_poly.pdbx_seq_one_letter_code
_entity_poly.pdbx_strand_id
1 'polypeptide(L)'
;MEKLMGYRITYRPISIGDEVVRNRPWKNITVRKDKQTTFVIKDLINYVKYEFRVTGFTRGGDGPHEAANGETCHCYKRVAANYRIFPPYVIASLGLTSVNMSGMIPEILRNLTVSCCRTCRQHGQSYVDFFRNGQGGPSYHTNEKEVQNLIDNNNDLSFPVYGYQSQIVYEGIYRFIPLVESPGFAFLVKEPDKINAFREIMLSVLGTWPCLLLTVLMALLAGIVMWMLDTTANPEHFPTTVVSGFWNGWWWAFISMTTLGYGDRVPLTNRARVFTIVWVLIGLVIFSILSGTITSAFTSIVFESATGIYGTKIATLSDTPEYRFAARRQARVNIDQNYTRFLDVVEALMSRSVEGVLIDAYEAGTKKKDLAGTGVRIQKVYDYKSTYGVVLSGPSVRLYKCSRNYMTAYKADMYTHIQKFVQVVEADAYDEVIELSTGLFDKDTQAFKDLLFYSLIVMGAFWFLGLLWELRRFLMNRKVEEGYEALEAKKKMESELREFANSFYEDLKETITSMRQRHKQERLQLLRQMPKSAKSTLARELKA
;
A
#
# COMPACT_ATOMS: atom_id res chain seq x y z
N MET A 1 13.93 -79.65 59.18
CA MET A 1 14.33 -78.69 58.13
C MET A 1 13.09 -77.97 57.63
N GLU A 2 13.00 -76.66 57.86
CA GLU A 2 11.92 -75.87 57.25
C GLU A 2 12.08 -75.88 55.73
N LYS A 3 11.00 -76.21 55.01
CA LYS A 3 11.00 -76.20 53.55
C LYS A 3 10.75 -74.77 53.07
N LEU A 4 11.59 -74.30 52.16
CA LEU A 4 11.37 -73.06 51.41
C LEU A 4 9.96 -73.08 50.81
N MET A 5 9.14 -72.08 51.14
CA MET A 5 7.76 -71.97 50.66
C MET A 5 7.65 -71.13 49.39
N GLY A 6 8.60 -70.22 49.15
CA GLY A 6 8.65 -69.40 47.95
C GLY A 6 9.64 -68.24 48.09
N TYR A 7 9.45 -67.23 47.25
CA TYR A 7 10.26 -66.03 47.20
C TYR A 7 9.39 -64.78 47.32
N ARG A 8 9.86 -63.79 48.07
CA ARG A 8 9.34 -62.43 48.09
C ARG A 8 10.26 -61.55 47.29
N ILE A 9 9.72 -60.99 46.21
CA ILE A 9 10.41 -60.03 45.36
C ILE A 9 9.90 -58.65 45.76
N THR A 10 10.78 -57.83 46.34
CA THR A 10 10.48 -56.44 46.62
C THR A 10 11.25 -55.54 45.67
N TYR A 11 10.61 -54.52 45.11
CA TYR A 11 11.28 -53.60 44.20
C TYR A 11 10.87 -52.16 44.43
N ARG A 12 11.78 -51.22 44.12
CA ARG A 12 11.53 -49.78 44.17
C ARG A 12 12.29 -49.05 43.08
N PRO A 13 11.77 -47.92 42.55
CA PRO A 13 12.52 -47.09 41.62
C PRO A 13 13.64 -46.33 42.34
N ILE A 14 14.85 -46.38 41.80
CA ILE A 14 16.03 -45.61 42.21
C ILE A 14 16.06 -44.27 41.44
N SER A 15 15.76 -44.29 40.15
CA SER A 15 15.70 -43.08 39.31
C SER A 15 14.56 -43.16 38.32
N ILE A 16 13.90 -42.02 38.07
CA ILE A 16 12.87 -41.87 37.05
C ILE A 16 13.40 -40.87 36.01
N GLY A 17 13.61 -41.34 34.78
CA GLY A 17 14.44 -40.65 33.81
C GLY A 17 15.85 -40.43 34.36
N ASP A 18 16.36 -39.21 34.21
CA ASP A 18 17.67 -38.79 34.71
C ASP A 18 17.62 -38.15 36.11
N GLU A 19 16.53 -38.37 36.86
CA GLU A 19 16.34 -37.85 38.22
C GLU A 19 16.35 -38.98 39.25
N VAL A 20 17.21 -38.85 40.26
CA VAL A 20 17.30 -39.82 41.36
C VAL A 20 16.16 -39.57 42.33
N VAL A 21 15.36 -40.60 42.60
CA VAL A 21 14.20 -40.51 43.47
C VAL A 21 14.52 -41.21 44.79
N ARG A 22 14.49 -40.45 45.89
CA ARG A 22 14.73 -40.98 47.24
C ARG A 22 13.39 -41.32 47.93
N ASN A 23 13.41 -42.33 48.80
CA ASN A 23 12.30 -42.67 49.71
C ASN A 23 10.99 -43.13 49.05
N ARG A 24 11.04 -43.82 47.90
CA ARG A 24 9.86 -44.49 47.34
C ARG A 24 9.57 -45.80 48.10
N PRO A 25 8.28 -46.12 48.36
CA PRO A 25 7.91 -47.33 49.05
C PRO A 25 8.27 -48.57 48.23
N TRP A 26 8.67 -49.64 48.93
CA TRP A 26 8.88 -50.94 48.32
C TRP A 26 7.55 -51.55 47.89
N LYS A 27 7.46 -51.99 46.64
CA LYS A 27 6.38 -52.85 46.18
C LYS A 27 6.78 -54.30 46.41
N ASN A 28 5.85 -55.12 46.89
CA ASN A 28 6.09 -56.53 47.21
C ASN A 28 5.29 -57.46 46.30
N ILE A 29 5.92 -58.54 45.84
CA ILE A 29 5.28 -59.62 45.09
C ILE A 29 5.71 -60.93 45.75
N THR A 30 4.74 -61.78 46.05
CA THR A 30 5.00 -63.11 46.63
C THR A 30 4.82 -64.17 45.56
N VAL A 31 5.87 -64.94 45.31
CA VAL A 31 5.90 -66.03 44.33
C VAL A 31 6.00 -67.35 45.09
N ARG A 32 4.99 -68.22 44.95
CA ARG A 32 5.02 -69.57 45.56
C ARG A 32 5.97 -70.48 44.78
N LYS A 33 6.57 -71.45 45.48
CA LYS A 33 7.58 -72.38 44.95
C LYS A 33 7.10 -73.31 43.81
N ASP A 34 5.87 -73.21 43.34
CA ASP A 34 5.28 -74.13 42.36
C ASP A 34 6.00 -74.04 40.99
N LYS A 35 7.10 -74.79 40.88
CA LYS A 35 7.93 -75.15 39.71
C LYS A 35 8.48 -74.02 38.80
N GLN A 36 8.16 -72.75 39.03
CA GLN A 36 8.70 -71.65 38.22
C GLN A 36 9.98 -71.08 38.85
N THR A 37 11.13 -71.34 38.21
CA THR A 37 12.42 -70.71 38.54
C THR A 37 12.55 -69.29 37.98
N THR A 38 11.64 -68.89 37.08
CA THR A 38 11.60 -67.60 36.42
C THR A 38 10.27 -66.90 36.71
N PHE A 39 10.34 -65.62 37.08
CA PHE A 39 9.15 -64.78 37.28
C PHE A 39 9.33 -63.46 36.51
N VAL A 40 8.36 -63.10 35.68
CA VAL A 40 8.39 -61.86 34.89
C VAL A 40 7.47 -60.84 35.54
N ILE A 41 8.06 -59.75 36.04
CA ILE A 41 7.31 -58.61 36.56
C ILE A 41 6.74 -57.84 35.36
N LYS A 42 5.42 -57.75 35.30
CA LYS A 42 4.69 -56.92 34.33
C LYS A 42 4.45 -55.53 34.96
N ASP A 43 4.16 -54.54 34.13
CA ASP A 43 3.76 -53.19 34.55
C ASP A 43 4.85 -52.32 35.21
N LEU A 44 6.12 -52.54 34.83
CA LEU A 44 7.20 -51.59 35.14
C LEU A 44 7.09 -50.38 34.20
N ILE A 45 7.19 -49.17 34.78
CA ILE A 45 7.20 -47.93 33.98
C ILE A 45 8.54 -47.79 33.23
N ASN A 46 8.50 -47.27 32.02
CA ASN A 46 9.66 -47.06 31.15
C ASN A 46 10.56 -45.89 31.62
N TYR A 47 11.82 -45.95 31.21
CA TYR A 47 12.91 -45.05 31.58
C TYR A 47 13.14 -44.95 33.09
N VAL A 48 13.12 -46.08 33.79
CA VAL A 48 13.34 -46.15 35.24
C VAL A 48 14.38 -47.20 35.58
N LYS A 49 15.24 -46.85 36.54
CA LYS A 49 16.17 -47.77 37.19
C LYS A 49 15.53 -48.28 38.47
N TYR A 50 15.45 -49.59 38.63
CA TYR A 50 14.86 -50.25 39.79
C TYR A 50 15.91 -50.99 40.60
N GLU A 51 15.75 -50.94 41.93
CA GLU A 51 16.39 -51.86 42.86
C GLU A 51 15.42 -53.01 43.11
N PHE A 52 15.88 -54.24 42.89
CA PHE A 52 15.15 -55.46 43.20
C PHE A 52 15.83 -56.15 44.38
N ARG A 53 15.04 -56.68 45.31
CA ARG A 53 15.50 -57.56 46.38
C ARG A 53 14.69 -58.84 46.36
N VAL A 54 15.39 -59.96 46.40
CA VAL A 54 14.77 -61.29 46.40
C VAL A 54 15.07 -61.95 47.72
N THR A 55 14.02 -62.34 48.44
CA THR A 55 14.10 -62.95 49.77
C THR A 55 13.40 -64.30 49.76
N GLY A 56 14.08 -65.37 50.15
CA GLY A 56 13.42 -66.67 50.34
C GLY A 56 12.63 -66.69 51.66
N PHE A 57 11.42 -67.23 51.69
CA PHE A 57 10.63 -67.32 52.93
C PHE A 57 10.22 -68.75 53.28
N THR A 58 10.19 -69.04 54.57
CA THR A 58 9.76 -70.31 55.18
C THR A 58 8.59 -70.08 56.14
N ARG A 59 8.16 -71.10 56.89
CA ARG A 59 7.15 -70.95 57.95
C ARG A 59 7.65 -70.09 59.12
N GLY A 60 8.96 -70.09 59.38
CA GLY A 60 9.59 -69.29 60.44
C GLY A 60 9.84 -67.83 60.09
N GLY A 61 9.70 -67.42 58.82
CA GLY A 61 9.83 -66.02 58.39
C GLY A 61 10.61 -65.84 57.09
N ASP A 62 11.08 -64.61 56.89
CA ASP A 62 11.88 -64.21 55.73
C ASP A 62 13.38 -64.49 56.02
N GLY A 63 14.07 -65.12 55.06
CA GLY A 63 15.50 -65.41 55.12
C GLY A 63 16.38 -64.23 54.66
N PRO A 64 17.65 -64.47 54.34
CA PRO A 64 18.52 -63.43 53.77
C PRO A 64 18.02 -62.98 52.39
N HIS A 65 18.32 -61.73 52.03
CA HIS A 65 17.92 -61.13 50.77
C HIS A 65 19.15 -60.74 49.93
N GLU A 66 19.03 -60.92 48.60
CA GLU A 66 20.03 -60.49 47.62
C GLU A 66 19.46 -59.29 46.85
N ALA A 67 20.28 -58.27 46.58
CA ALA A 67 19.87 -57.08 45.82
C ALA A 67 20.47 -57.07 44.40
N ALA A 68 19.65 -56.69 43.43
CA ALA A 68 20.06 -56.53 42.03
C ALA A 68 19.45 -55.25 41.45
N ASN A 69 20.15 -54.61 40.51
CA ASN A 69 19.64 -53.44 39.81
C ASN A 69 19.22 -53.81 38.38
N GLY A 70 18.11 -53.24 37.92
CA GLY A 70 17.65 -53.39 36.55
C GLY A 70 17.12 -52.08 35.98
N GLU A 71 17.23 -51.90 34.67
CA GLU A 71 16.77 -50.71 33.96
C GLU A 71 15.73 -51.12 32.91
N THR A 72 14.63 -50.38 32.87
CA THR A 72 13.63 -50.52 31.80
C THR A 72 14.06 -49.72 30.57
N CYS A 73 13.61 -50.12 29.39
CA CYS A 73 13.83 -49.35 28.17
C CYS A 73 13.31 -47.91 28.30
N HIS A 74 14.00 -46.96 27.69
CA HIS A 74 13.67 -45.54 27.83
C HIS A 74 12.35 -45.21 27.13
N CYS A 75 12.13 -45.80 25.96
CA CYS A 75 10.94 -45.57 25.15
C CYS A 75 10.25 -46.88 24.76
N TYR A 76 8.98 -46.78 24.41
CA TYR A 76 8.27 -47.84 23.68
C TYR A 76 8.80 -47.94 22.24
N LYS A 77 8.54 -49.07 21.58
CA LYS A 77 8.98 -49.29 20.20
C LYS A 77 8.43 -48.21 19.26
N ARG A 78 7.15 -47.91 19.42
CA ARG A 78 6.41 -46.87 18.68
C ARG A 78 6.25 -45.65 19.59
N VAL A 79 6.75 -44.51 19.15
CA VAL A 79 6.55 -43.21 19.80
C VAL A 79 5.49 -42.46 18.99
N ALA A 80 4.32 -42.24 19.58
CA ALA A 80 3.18 -41.67 18.85
C ALA A 80 3.34 -40.15 18.68
N ALA A 81 3.22 -39.66 17.45
CA ALA A 81 3.25 -38.24 17.15
C ALA A 81 1.88 -37.71 16.71
N ASN A 82 1.66 -36.42 17.00
CA ASN A 82 0.53 -35.63 16.57
C ASN A 82 1.07 -34.27 16.09
N TYR A 83 0.78 -33.85 14.86
CA TYR A 83 1.40 -32.66 14.32
C TYR A 83 0.56 -31.92 13.27
N ARG A 84 0.87 -30.64 13.11
CA ARG A 84 0.29 -29.78 12.07
C ARG A 84 1.26 -29.67 10.89
N ILE A 85 0.72 -29.69 9.68
CA ILE A 85 1.46 -29.33 8.45
C ILE A 85 1.64 -27.81 8.44
N PHE A 86 2.88 -27.36 8.62
CA PHE A 86 3.21 -25.93 8.77
C PHE A 86 4.59 -25.64 8.16
N PRO A 87 4.69 -25.47 6.82
CA PRO A 87 5.95 -25.19 6.15
C PRO A 87 6.48 -23.81 6.57
N PRO A 88 7.81 -23.65 6.80
CA PRO A 88 8.89 -24.63 6.63
C PRO A 88 9.20 -25.48 7.88
N TYR A 89 8.48 -25.30 8.99
CA TYR A 89 8.71 -26.04 10.24
C TYR A 89 8.45 -27.54 10.09
N VAL A 90 7.33 -27.89 9.46
CA VAL A 90 6.89 -29.27 9.19
C VAL A 90 6.33 -29.36 7.78
N ILE A 91 6.99 -30.15 6.95
CA ILE A 91 6.58 -30.45 5.59
C ILE A 91 6.27 -31.95 5.52
N ALA A 92 5.04 -32.28 5.17
CA ALA A 92 4.57 -33.66 5.10
C ALA A 92 4.13 -33.98 3.68
N SER A 93 4.67 -35.07 3.11
CA SER A 93 4.19 -35.65 1.86
C SER A 93 3.51 -36.98 2.14
N LEU A 94 2.20 -37.03 1.92
CA LEU A 94 1.31 -38.12 2.30
C LEU A 94 1.35 -39.23 1.24
N GLY A 95 1.92 -40.38 1.59
CA GLY A 95 1.82 -41.61 0.80
C GLY A 95 0.69 -42.53 1.27
N LEU A 96 0.50 -43.65 0.57
CA LEU A 96 -0.55 -44.64 0.88
C LEU A 96 -0.35 -45.35 2.24
N THR A 97 0.89 -45.61 2.65
CA THR A 97 1.23 -46.39 3.86
C THR A 97 2.33 -45.75 4.72
N SER A 98 2.92 -44.64 4.27
CA SER A 98 3.95 -43.92 5.00
C SER A 98 3.84 -42.42 4.72
N VAL A 99 4.27 -41.60 5.68
CA VAL A 99 4.41 -40.16 5.49
C VAL A 99 5.88 -39.83 5.36
N ASN A 100 6.27 -39.23 4.24
CA ASN A 100 7.59 -38.67 4.12
C ASN A 100 7.60 -37.28 4.77
N MET A 101 8.26 -37.19 5.93
CA MET A 101 8.32 -35.98 6.75
C MET A 101 9.69 -35.29 6.60
N SER A 102 9.65 -34.02 6.22
CA SER A 102 10.79 -33.10 6.11
C SER A 102 10.48 -31.76 6.81
N GLY A 103 11.41 -30.82 6.76
CA GLY A 103 11.32 -29.53 7.45
C GLY A 103 12.27 -29.45 8.65
N MET A 104 12.15 -28.34 9.38
CA MET A 104 13.08 -28.03 10.47
C MET A 104 12.93 -28.98 11.68
N ILE A 105 11.70 -29.26 12.10
CA ILE A 105 11.43 -29.97 13.36
C ILE A 105 11.52 -31.51 13.24
N PRO A 106 10.94 -32.16 12.22
CA PRO A 106 10.81 -33.63 12.21
C PRO A 106 12.16 -34.37 12.23
N GLU A 107 13.19 -33.86 11.56
CA GLU A 107 14.51 -34.48 11.53
C GLU A 107 15.23 -34.36 12.88
N ILE A 108 15.14 -33.19 13.52
CA ILE A 108 15.65 -32.96 14.87
C ILE A 108 14.98 -33.94 15.84
N LEU A 109 13.65 -34.10 15.74
CA LEU A 109 12.91 -35.03 16.60
C LEU A 109 13.28 -36.49 16.36
N ARG A 110 13.49 -36.92 15.11
CA ARG A 110 13.97 -38.28 14.82
C ARG A 110 15.32 -38.55 15.48
N ASN A 111 16.30 -37.67 15.29
CA ASN A 111 17.64 -37.85 15.83
C ASN A 111 17.66 -37.78 17.36
N LEU A 112 16.90 -36.85 17.94
CA LEU A 112 16.72 -36.72 19.38
C LEU A 112 16.06 -37.98 19.98
N THR A 113 15.02 -38.51 19.33
CA THR A 113 14.33 -39.72 19.78
C THR A 113 15.27 -40.92 19.75
N VAL A 114 16.01 -41.13 18.65
CA VAL A 114 16.99 -42.23 18.54
C VAL A 114 18.08 -42.11 19.61
N SER A 115 18.60 -40.90 19.84
CA SER A 115 19.66 -40.64 20.83
C SER A 115 19.19 -40.87 22.27
N CYS A 116 18.01 -40.35 22.63
CA CYS A 116 17.50 -40.44 23.99
C CYS A 116 16.85 -41.79 24.32
N CYS A 117 16.18 -42.42 23.35
CA CYS A 117 15.53 -43.72 23.57
C CYS A 117 16.53 -44.88 23.62
N ARG A 118 17.69 -44.73 22.97
CA ARG A 118 18.72 -45.79 22.81
C ARG A 118 18.14 -47.09 22.22
N THR A 119 18.99 -48.09 22.04
CA THR A 119 18.55 -49.42 21.61
C THR A 119 18.06 -50.23 22.81
N CYS A 120 16.80 -50.65 22.78
CA CYS A 120 16.18 -51.51 23.78
C CYS A 120 16.41 -52.99 23.46
N ARG A 121 16.76 -53.80 24.47
CA ARG A 121 16.95 -55.26 24.27
C ARG A 121 15.67 -55.99 23.84
N GLN A 122 14.50 -55.51 24.23
CA GLN A 122 13.22 -56.18 23.96
C GLN A 122 12.70 -55.93 22.55
N HIS A 123 12.89 -54.72 22.02
CA HIS A 123 12.22 -54.30 20.78
C HIS A 123 13.13 -53.61 19.76
N GLY A 124 14.41 -53.43 20.08
CA GLY A 124 15.39 -52.78 19.22
C GLY A 124 15.33 -51.25 19.33
N GLN A 125 15.44 -50.57 18.20
CA GLN A 125 15.37 -49.11 18.12
C GLN A 125 13.91 -48.62 18.14
N SER A 126 13.65 -47.59 18.93
CA SER A 126 12.38 -46.85 18.89
C SER A 126 12.33 -45.94 17.67
N TYR A 127 11.13 -45.76 17.12
CA TYR A 127 10.88 -44.83 16.02
C TYR A 127 9.65 -43.96 16.30
N VAL A 128 9.62 -42.78 15.68
CA VAL A 128 8.48 -41.87 15.73
C VAL A 128 7.48 -42.26 14.63
N ASP A 129 6.23 -42.53 15.03
CA ASP A 129 5.14 -42.82 14.10
C ASP A 129 4.47 -41.51 13.68
N PHE A 130 4.72 -41.10 12.44
CA PHE A 130 4.10 -39.92 11.82
C PHE A 130 2.82 -40.24 11.05
N PHE A 131 2.40 -41.51 10.98
CA PHE A 131 1.21 -41.91 10.24
C PHE A 131 0.01 -42.05 11.18
N ARG A 132 0.18 -42.70 12.34
CA ARG A 132 -0.88 -42.89 13.32
C ARG A 132 -0.56 -42.27 14.68
N ASN A 133 -1.56 -41.57 15.22
CA ASN A 133 -1.51 -40.99 16.55
C ASN A 133 -1.75 -42.07 17.64
N GLY A 134 -1.62 -41.66 18.90
CA GLY A 134 -1.77 -42.51 20.07
C GLY A 134 -3.15 -43.17 20.21
N GLN A 135 -4.18 -42.55 19.64
CA GLN A 135 -5.57 -43.03 19.66
C GLN A 135 -5.90 -43.90 18.43
N GLY A 136 -4.97 -44.07 17.49
CA GLY A 136 -5.13 -44.87 16.27
C GLY A 136 -5.68 -44.13 15.05
N GLY A 137 -5.96 -42.82 15.18
CA GLY A 137 -6.31 -41.92 14.07
C GLY A 137 -5.07 -41.38 13.33
N PRO A 138 -5.25 -40.49 12.34
CA PRO A 138 -4.13 -39.85 11.64
C PRO A 138 -3.34 -38.93 12.57
N SER A 139 -2.02 -38.87 12.39
CA SER A 139 -1.14 -37.96 13.13
C SER A 139 -1.11 -36.53 12.59
N TYR A 140 -1.52 -36.31 11.34
CA TYR A 140 -1.38 -35.02 10.66
C TYR A 140 -2.65 -34.19 10.72
N HIS A 141 -2.48 -32.90 10.94
CA HIS A 141 -3.55 -31.92 11.08
C HIS A 141 -3.27 -30.68 10.24
N THR A 142 -4.33 -29.93 9.92
CA THR A 142 -4.21 -28.66 9.17
C THR A 142 -4.16 -27.46 10.10
N ASN A 143 -4.79 -27.57 11.26
CA ASN A 143 -5.00 -26.47 12.20
C ASN A 143 -4.27 -26.74 13.53
N GLU A 144 -3.77 -25.67 14.18
CA GLU A 144 -3.02 -25.81 15.44
C GLU A 144 -3.92 -26.31 16.58
N LYS A 145 -5.18 -25.85 16.59
CA LYS A 145 -6.18 -26.25 17.56
C LYS A 145 -6.42 -27.76 17.61
N GLU A 146 -6.38 -28.43 16.45
CA GLU A 146 -6.52 -29.89 16.38
C GLU A 146 -5.34 -30.58 17.06
N VAL A 147 -4.13 -30.07 16.87
CA VAL A 147 -2.93 -30.59 17.55
C VAL A 147 -3.06 -30.38 19.05
N GLN A 148 -3.42 -29.17 19.51
CA GLN A 148 -3.58 -28.84 20.92
C GLN A 148 -4.65 -29.70 21.61
N ASN A 149 -5.80 -29.94 20.97
CA ASN A 149 -6.88 -30.77 21.51
C ASN A 149 -6.48 -32.24 21.68
N LEU A 150 -5.47 -32.70 20.95
CA LEU A 150 -4.97 -34.08 21.01
C LEU A 150 -3.68 -34.19 21.84
N ILE A 151 -3.29 -33.16 22.59
CA ILE A 151 -2.22 -33.26 23.59
C ILE A 151 -2.79 -34.04 24.78
N ASP A 152 -2.54 -35.35 24.79
CA ASP A 152 -2.97 -36.27 25.85
C ASP A 152 -1.83 -37.22 26.26
N ASN A 153 -2.10 -38.14 27.18
CA ASN A 153 -1.09 -39.14 27.60
C ASN A 153 -0.87 -40.28 26.59
N ASN A 154 -1.65 -40.35 25.51
CA ASN A 154 -1.53 -41.37 24.48
C ASN A 154 -0.59 -40.93 23.34
N ASN A 155 -0.54 -39.62 23.07
CA ASN A 155 0.42 -39.01 22.17
C ASN A 155 1.71 -38.68 22.91
N ASP A 156 2.85 -39.17 22.44
CA ASP A 156 4.14 -38.90 23.07
C ASP A 156 4.69 -37.52 22.71
N LEU A 157 4.54 -37.13 21.43
CA LEU A 157 5.10 -35.92 20.83
C LEU A 157 4.01 -35.11 20.12
N SER A 158 3.86 -33.83 20.47
CA SER A 158 2.97 -32.90 19.75
C SER A 158 3.72 -31.66 19.24
N PHE A 159 3.68 -31.37 17.93
CA PHE A 159 4.47 -30.28 17.31
C PHE A 159 3.92 -29.81 15.94
N PRO A 160 4.33 -28.63 15.41
CA PRO A 160 4.88 -27.52 16.16
C PRO A 160 3.79 -26.95 17.07
N VAL A 161 4.15 -26.70 18.32
CA VAL A 161 3.30 -25.98 19.27
C VAL A 161 4.00 -24.69 19.64
N TYR A 162 3.24 -23.59 19.66
CA TYR A 162 3.75 -22.30 20.09
C TYR A 162 4.05 -22.28 21.61
N GLY A 163 5.18 -21.70 21.99
CA GLY A 163 5.56 -21.49 23.38
C GLY A 163 6.63 -20.41 23.54
N TYR A 164 7.22 -20.34 24.73
CA TYR A 164 8.31 -19.42 25.05
C TYR A 164 9.65 -20.15 25.16
N GLN A 165 10.75 -19.48 24.84
CA GLN A 165 12.10 -20.06 24.91
C GLN A 165 12.49 -20.57 26.31
N SER A 166 11.99 -19.93 27.37
CA SER A 166 12.22 -20.33 28.77
C SER A 166 11.13 -21.26 29.31
N GLN A 167 10.11 -21.59 28.53
CA GLN A 167 9.01 -22.44 28.97
C GLN A 167 9.48 -23.88 29.13
N ILE A 168 9.15 -24.45 30.29
CA ILE A 168 9.49 -25.84 30.64
C ILE A 168 8.23 -26.69 30.77
N VAL A 169 7.17 -26.10 31.33
CA VAL A 169 5.90 -26.78 31.62
C VAL A 169 4.86 -26.33 30.60
N TYR A 170 4.08 -27.27 30.10
CA TYR A 170 2.93 -27.04 29.24
C TYR A 170 1.69 -27.63 29.92
N GLU A 171 0.64 -26.82 30.10
CA GLU A 171 -0.62 -27.22 30.76
C GLU A 171 -0.43 -27.95 32.10
N GLY A 172 0.59 -27.56 32.87
CA GLY A 172 0.86 -28.06 34.23
C GLY A 172 1.54 -29.43 34.32
N ILE A 173 1.17 -30.39 33.47
CA ILE A 173 1.66 -31.79 33.55
C ILE A 173 2.61 -32.20 32.42
N TYR A 174 2.56 -31.50 31.29
CA TYR A 174 3.39 -31.80 30.12
C TYR A 174 4.67 -30.98 30.13
N ARG A 175 5.64 -31.38 29.29
CA ARG A 175 6.91 -30.66 29.16
C ARG A 175 7.05 -30.07 27.78
N PHE A 176 7.49 -28.82 27.72
CA PHE A 176 7.75 -28.13 26.45
C PHE A 176 9.25 -28.10 26.16
N ILE A 177 9.60 -28.35 24.90
CA ILE A 177 10.97 -28.26 24.41
C ILE A 177 10.97 -27.25 23.25
N PRO A 178 11.63 -26.09 23.43
CA PRO A 178 11.78 -25.10 22.37
C PRO A 178 12.79 -25.59 21.32
N LEU A 179 12.41 -25.62 20.05
CA LEU A 179 13.26 -26.14 18.96
C LEU A 179 13.70 -25.06 17.98
N VAL A 180 12.77 -24.22 17.52
CA VAL A 180 13.00 -23.20 16.50
C VAL A 180 12.43 -21.87 16.97
N GLU A 181 13.21 -20.80 16.84
CA GLU A 181 12.78 -19.43 17.15
C GLU A 181 12.54 -18.69 15.82
N SER A 182 11.34 -18.17 15.65
CA SER A 182 10.95 -17.33 14.51
C SER A 182 11.37 -15.88 14.76
N PRO A 183 11.82 -15.14 13.73
CA PRO A 183 12.23 -13.74 13.87
C PRO A 183 11.05 -12.79 14.06
N GLY A 184 9.81 -13.21 13.76
CA GLY A 184 8.69 -12.28 13.79
C GLY A 184 7.51 -12.66 12.91
N PHE A 185 6.69 -11.64 12.67
CA PHE A 185 5.51 -11.75 11.80
C PHE A 185 5.68 -10.85 10.59
N ALA A 186 5.47 -11.42 9.41
CA ALA A 186 5.40 -10.66 8.17
C ALA A 186 4.00 -10.05 8.02
N PHE A 187 3.96 -8.74 7.80
CA PHE A 187 2.76 -7.99 7.48
C PHE A 187 2.62 -7.88 5.96
N LEU A 188 1.61 -8.56 5.44
CA LEU A 188 1.25 -8.60 4.04
C LEU A 188 0.18 -7.56 3.73
N VAL A 189 0.38 -6.84 2.64
CA VAL A 189 -0.61 -5.88 2.11
C VAL A 189 -0.80 -6.14 0.63
N LYS A 190 -2.01 -5.83 0.13
CA LYS A 190 -2.26 -5.80 -1.31
C LYS A 190 -1.67 -4.52 -1.87
N GLU A 191 -0.98 -4.61 -3.00
CA GLU A 191 -0.45 -3.46 -3.71
C GLU A 191 -1.60 -2.49 -4.07
N PRO A 192 -1.39 -1.17 -3.91
CA PRO A 192 -2.38 -0.17 -4.30
C PRO A 192 -2.57 -0.20 -5.83
N ASP A 193 -3.81 -0.02 -6.29
CA ASP A 193 -4.04 0.10 -7.73
C ASP A 193 -3.41 1.42 -8.21
N LYS A 194 -2.43 1.31 -9.11
CA LYS A 194 -1.67 2.48 -9.66
C LYS A 194 -2.59 3.58 -10.21
N ILE A 195 -3.76 3.22 -10.75
CA ILE A 195 -4.74 4.16 -11.32
C ILE A 195 -5.47 4.97 -10.23
N ASN A 196 -5.84 4.33 -9.11
CA ASN A 196 -6.57 5.00 -8.04
C ASN A 196 -5.66 5.97 -7.28
N ALA A 197 -4.42 5.56 -7.04
CA ALA A 197 -3.42 6.41 -6.39
C ALA A 197 -3.19 7.73 -7.15
N PHE A 198 -3.07 7.70 -8.48
CA PHE A 198 -2.93 8.92 -9.29
C PHE A 198 -4.13 9.88 -9.11
N ARG A 199 -5.34 9.32 -9.17
CA ARG A 199 -6.57 10.11 -9.03
C ARG A 199 -6.66 10.77 -7.66
N GLU A 200 -6.29 10.05 -6.61
CA GLU A 200 -6.25 10.58 -5.25
C GLU A 200 -5.20 11.70 -5.09
N ILE A 201 -4.02 11.53 -5.67
CA ILE A 201 -2.98 12.58 -5.72
C ILE A 201 -3.51 13.84 -6.41
N MET A 202 -4.11 13.70 -7.60
CA MET A 202 -4.66 14.84 -8.33
C MET A 202 -5.80 15.53 -7.58
N LEU A 203 -6.69 14.76 -6.96
CA LEU A 203 -7.79 15.31 -6.16
C LEU A 203 -7.29 16.07 -4.93
N SER A 204 -6.25 15.59 -4.25
CA SER A 204 -5.64 16.27 -3.10
C SER A 204 -4.94 17.57 -3.52
N VAL A 205 -4.18 17.56 -4.63
CA VAL A 205 -3.57 18.77 -5.18
C VAL A 205 -4.64 19.78 -5.60
N LEU A 206 -5.70 19.36 -6.30
CA LEU A 206 -6.83 20.24 -6.63
C LEU A 206 -7.58 20.73 -5.38
N GLY A 207 -7.58 19.96 -4.30
CA GLY A 207 -8.07 20.35 -2.98
C GLY A 207 -7.35 21.56 -2.36
N THR A 208 -6.15 21.91 -2.84
CA THR A 208 -5.40 23.10 -2.40
C THR A 208 -5.90 24.43 -2.98
N TRP A 209 -6.99 24.41 -3.75
CA TRP A 209 -7.61 25.61 -4.35
C TRP A 209 -7.89 26.78 -3.38
N PRO A 210 -8.18 26.59 -2.07
CA PRO A 210 -8.39 27.74 -1.17
C PRO A 210 -7.10 28.56 -0.96
N CYS A 211 -5.94 27.90 -0.97
CA CYS A 211 -4.65 28.60 -0.87
C CYS A 211 -4.38 29.41 -2.14
N LEU A 212 -4.66 28.85 -3.32
CA LEU A 212 -4.60 29.57 -4.59
C LEU A 212 -5.58 30.75 -4.64
N LEU A 213 -6.80 30.58 -4.13
CA LEU A 213 -7.76 31.68 -4.05
C LEU A 213 -7.23 32.80 -3.15
N LEU A 214 -6.68 32.45 -1.97
CA LEU A 214 -6.11 33.42 -1.05
C LEU A 214 -4.94 34.19 -1.66
N THR A 215 -4.05 33.52 -2.39
CA THR A 215 -2.92 34.19 -3.07
C THR A 215 -3.40 35.18 -4.13
N VAL A 216 -4.38 34.79 -4.95
CA VAL A 216 -4.99 35.66 -5.97
C VAL A 216 -5.69 36.86 -5.31
N LEU A 217 -6.46 36.64 -4.25
CA LEU A 217 -7.14 37.72 -3.51
C LEU A 217 -6.15 38.72 -2.91
N MET A 218 -5.06 38.24 -2.30
CA MET A 218 -4.02 39.12 -1.77
C MET A 218 -3.33 39.92 -2.87
N ALA A 219 -3.04 39.31 -4.02
CA ALA A 219 -2.50 40.02 -5.18
C ALA A 219 -3.47 41.08 -5.71
N LEU A 220 -4.79 40.81 -5.71
CA LEU A 220 -5.81 41.79 -6.12
C LEU A 220 -5.82 42.99 -5.18
N LEU A 221 -5.80 42.75 -3.86
CA LEU A 221 -5.74 43.80 -2.86
C LEU A 221 -4.47 44.65 -2.99
N ALA A 222 -3.30 44.02 -3.13
CA ALA A 222 -2.04 44.72 -3.33
C ALA A 222 -2.02 45.52 -4.64
N GLY A 223 -2.62 44.98 -5.70
CA GLY A 223 -2.78 45.68 -6.97
C GLY A 223 -3.64 46.94 -6.86
N ILE A 224 -4.74 46.90 -6.10
CA ILE A 224 -5.57 48.08 -5.82
C ILE A 224 -4.77 49.14 -5.06
N VAL A 225 -4.03 48.73 -4.02
CA VAL A 225 -3.21 49.64 -3.21
C VAL A 225 -2.14 50.31 -4.07
N MET A 226 -1.45 49.55 -4.93
CA MET A 226 -0.44 50.10 -5.83
C MET A 226 -1.00 51.07 -6.86
N TRP A 227 -2.12 50.71 -7.48
CA TRP A 227 -2.82 51.62 -8.38
C TRP A 227 -3.18 52.93 -7.66
N MET A 228 -3.73 52.85 -6.45
CA MET A 228 -4.06 54.05 -5.67
C MET A 228 -2.83 54.91 -5.31
N LEU A 229 -1.68 54.28 -5.04
CA LEU A 229 -0.45 54.97 -4.66
C LEU A 229 0.29 55.63 -5.82
N ASP A 230 0.26 55.03 -7.02
CA ASP A 230 1.11 55.44 -8.16
C ASP A 230 0.35 56.02 -9.35
N THR A 231 -0.99 55.88 -9.43
CA THR A 231 -1.77 56.32 -10.61
C THR A 231 -1.66 57.82 -10.91
N THR A 232 -1.49 58.67 -9.89
CA THR A 232 -1.39 60.12 -10.07
C THR A 232 -0.05 60.55 -10.67
N ALA A 233 1.01 59.80 -10.41
CA ALA A 233 2.37 60.14 -10.85
C ALA A 233 2.83 59.31 -12.06
N ASN A 234 2.18 58.17 -12.31
CA ASN A 234 2.58 57.20 -13.32
C ASN A 234 1.38 56.69 -14.16
N PRO A 235 0.71 57.57 -14.92
CA PRO A 235 -0.43 57.17 -15.74
C PRO A 235 -0.05 56.25 -16.92
N GLU A 236 1.24 56.20 -17.31
CA GLU A 236 1.70 55.30 -18.39
C GLU A 236 1.68 53.83 -17.96
N HIS A 237 2.22 53.49 -16.79
CA HIS A 237 2.21 52.10 -16.29
C HIS A 237 0.92 51.78 -15.52
N PHE A 238 0.36 52.76 -14.80
CA PHE A 238 -0.84 52.62 -13.97
C PHE A 238 -1.91 53.66 -14.37
N PRO A 239 -2.68 53.39 -15.45
CA PRO A 239 -3.63 54.34 -16.00
C PRO A 239 -4.73 54.71 -15.00
N THR A 240 -5.26 55.93 -15.14
CA THR A 240 -6.29 56.51 -14.26
C THR A 240 -7.66 55.86 -14.41
N THR A 241 -7.88 55.11 -15.49
CA THR A 241 -9.11 54.34 -15.69
C THR A 241 -9.14 53.16 -14.74
N VAL A 242 -10.19 53.08 -13.91
CA VAL A 242 -10.30 52.11 -12.80
C VAL A 242 -10.08 50.67 -13.26
N VAL A 243 -10.68 50.27 -14.39
CA VAL A 243 -10.60 48.90 -14.90
C VAL A 243 -9.19 48.55 -15.37
N SER A 244 -8.55 49.44 -16.14
CA SER A 244 -7.21 49.21 -16.70
C SER A 244 -6.14 49.31 -15.61
N GLY A 245 -6.28 50.29 -14.72
CA GLY A 245 -5.39 50.50 -13.58
C GLY A 245 -5.42 49.34 -12.59
N PHE A 246 -6.61 48.83 -12.27
CA PHE A 246 -6.78 47.64 -11.44
C PHE A 246 -6.11 46.40 -12.04
N TRP A 247 -6.35 46.12 -13.32
CA TRP A 247 -5.76 44.95 -13.98
C TRP A 247 -4.23 45.04 -14.06
N ASN A 248 -3.71 46.24 -14.37
CA ASN A 248 -2.28 46.51 -14.38
C ASN A 248 -1.65 46.38 -12.99
N GLY A 249 -2.34 46.87 -11.94
CA GLY A 249 -1.93 46.72 -10.55
C GLY A 249 -1.92 45.27 -10.09
N TRP A 250 -2.97 44.50 -10.41
CA TRP A 250 -3.04 43.08 -10.09
C TRP A 250 -1.94 42.28 -10.79
N TRP A 251 -1.75 42.50 -12.09
CA TRP A 251 -0.67 41.87 -12.86
C TRP A 251 0.69 42.16 -12.23
N TRP A 252 0.96 43.44 -11.92
CA TRP A 252 2.18 43.85 -11.22
C TRP A 252 2.34 43.12 -9.88
N ALA A 253 1.28 43.04 -9.07
CA ALA A 253 1.32 42.40 -7.77
C ALA A 253 1.59 40.90 -7.89
N PHE A 254 0.95 40.24 -8.85
CA PHE A 254 1.08 38.81 -9.14
C PHE A 254 2.48 38.43 -9.62
N ILE A 255 3.05 39.15 -10.60
CA ILE A 255 4.41 38.86 -11.10
C ILE A 255 5.49 39.20 -10.07
N SER A 256 5.23 40.17 -9.20
CA SER A 256 6.17 40.58 -8.15
C SER A 256 6.21 39.54 -7.02
N MET A 257 5.05 39.01 -6.59
CA MET A 257 5.00 37.97 -5.55
C MET A 257 5.54 36.62 -6.03
N THR A 258 5.39 36.30 -7.32
CA THR A 258 5.91 35.06 -7.93
C THR A 258 7.39 35.16 -8.29
N THR A 259 8.06 36.28 -7.97
CA THR A 259 9.47 36.55 -8.25
C THR A 259 9.85 36.59 -9.74
N LEU A 260 8.88 36.52 -10.65
CA LEU A 260 9.12 36.63 -12.10
C LEU A 260 9.60 38.02 -12.48
N GLY A 261 8.92 39.06 -11.99
CA GLY A 261 9.38 40.45 -12.08
C GLY A 261 9.79 40.91 -13.48
N TYR A 262 8.90 40.82 -14.47
CA TYR A 262 9.20 41.20 -15.86
C TYR A 262 9.70 42.64 -16.06
N GLY A 263 9.46 43.54 -15.10
CA GLY A 263 9.91 44.93 -15.16
C GLY A 263 9.13 45.81 -16.15
N ASP A 264 8.00 45.30 -16.66
CA ASP A 264 7.09 45.99 -17.58
C ASP A 264 6.31 47.13 -16.91
N ARG A 265 6.14 47.06 -15.58
CA ARG A 265 5.50 48.10 -14.77
C ARG A 265 6.31 48.34 -13.51
N VAL A 266 6.62 49.60 -13.24
CA VAL A 266 7.56 49.97 -12.16
C VAL A 266 7.00 51.16 -11.37
N PRO A 267 7.01 51.13 -10.02
CA PRO A 267 6.55 52.25 -9.20
C PRO A 267 7.48 53.46 -9.31
N LEU A 268 6.91 54.63 -9.62
CA LEU A 268 7.67 55.89 -9.68
C LEU A 268 7.72 56.61 -8.32
N THR A 269 6.63 56.61 -7.57
CA THR A 269 6.55 57.35 -6.30
C THR A 269 7.32 56.68 -5.16
N ASN A 270 7.90 57.48 -4.26
CA ASN A 270 8.60 56.98 -3.07
C ASN A 270 7.68 56.13 -2.18
N ARG A 271 6.39 56.48 -2.07
CA ARG A 271 5.40 55.72 -1.28
C ARG A 271 5.11 54.36 -1.90
N ALA A 272 4.92 54.27 -3.22
CA ALA A 272 4.72 53.01 -3.93
C ALA A 272 5.97 52.11 -3.87
N ARG A 273 7.18 52.69 -3.91
CA ARG A 273 8.44 51.93 -3.74
C ARG A 273 8.56 51.31 -2.36
N VAL A 274 8.23 52.04 -1.29
CA VAL A 274 8.22 51.46 0.08
C VAL A 274 7.19 50.33 0.18
N PHE A 275 5.99 50.53 -0.34
CA PHE A 275 4.98 49.47 -0.39
C PHE A 275 5.47 48.25 -1.17
N THR A 276 6.17 48.46 -2.29
CA THR A 276 6.72 47.39 -3.11
C THR A 276 7.69 46.52 -2.35
N ILE A 277 8.60 47.11 -1.56
CA ILE A 277 9.53 46.35 -0.72
C ILE A 277 8.76 45.46 0.26
N VAL A 278 7.75 46.01 0.92
CA VAL A 278 6.90 45.27 1.87
C VAL A 278 6.11 44.16 1.16
N TRP A 279 5.53 44.47 0.00
CA TRP A 279 4.75 43.51 -0.79
C TRP A 279 5.59 42.35 -1.29
N VAL A 280 6.82 42.60 -1.77
CA VAL A 280 7.71 41.53 -2.22
C VAL A 280 8.05 40.59 -1.07
N LEU A 281 8.35 41.11 0.13
CA LEU A 281 8.62 40.29 1.31
C LEU A 281 7.40 39.44 1.72
N ILE A 282 6.20 40.03 1.73
CA ILE A 282 4.96 39.30 2.04
C ILE A 282 4.64 38.28 0.95
N GLY A 283 4.81 38.67 -0.31
CA GLY A 283 4.57 37.85 -1.50
C GLY A 283 5.45 36.60 -1.52
N LEU A 284 6.72 36.73 -1.15
CA LEU A 284 7.64 35.60 -0.96
C LEU A 284 7.08 34.60 0.07
N VAL A 285 6.63 35.07 1.22
CA VAL A 285 6.04 34.20 2.27
C VAL A 285 4.78 33.51 1.76
N ILE A 286 3.87 34.25 1.12
CA ILE A 286 2.62 33.69 0.57
C ILE A 286 2.91 32.62 -0.48
N PHE A 287 3.85 32.89 -1.40
CA PHE A 287 4.22 31.94 -2.44
C PHE A 287 4.92 30.70 -1.86
N SER A 288 5.77 30.86 -0.85
CA SER A 288 6.36 29.73 -0.12
C SER A 288 5.32 28.86 0.58
N ILE A 289 4.29 29.47 1.20
CA ILE A 289 3.19 28.71 1.81
C ILE A 289 2.43 27.92 0.74
N LEU A 290 2.09 28.55 -0.40
CA LEU A 290 1.42 27.87 -1.50
C LEU A 290 2.23 26.67 -1.99
N SER A 291 3.52 26.88 -2.31
CA SER A 291 4.40 25.78 -2.73
C SER A 291 4.49 24.69 -1.67
N GLY A 292 4.63 25.05 -0.39
CA GLY A 292 4.71 24.10 0.72
C GLY A 292 3.43 23.29 0.91
N THR A 293 2.25 23.89 0.74
CA THR A 293 0.97 23.18 0.83
C THR A 293 0.77 22.19 -0.32
N ILE A 294 1.18 22.54 -1.54
CA ILE A 294 1.15 21.63 -2.69
C ILE A 294 2.09 20.43 -2.44
N THR A 295 3.32 20.70 -1.97
CA THR A 295 4.27 19.65 -1.59
C THR A 295 3.71 18.77 -0.48
N SER A 296 3.13 19.36 0.58
CA SER A 296 2.54 18.60 1.69
C SER A 296 1.36 17.74 1.25
N ALA A 297 0.49 18.24 0.36
CA ALA A 297 -0.61 17.48 -0.20
C ALA A 297 -0.09 16.25 -0.97
N PHE A 298 0.96 16.44 -1.78
CA PHE A 298 1.63 15.37 -2.48
C PHE A 298 2.26 14.34 -1.53
N THR A 299 2.99 14.81 -0.51
CA THR A 299 3.66 13.95 0.46
C THR A 299 2.68 13.16 1.34
N SER A 300 1.55 13.75 1.75
CA SER A 300 0.61 13.11 2.67
C SER A 300 0.05 11.79 2.16
N ILE A 301 -0.40 11.74 0.91
CA ILE A 301 -0.95 10.53 0.26
C ILE A 301 0.10 9.45 0.11
N VAL A 302 1.33 9.87 -0.13
CA VAL A 302 2.47 8.99 -0.31
C VAL A 302 2.90 8.33 1.01
N PHE A 303 2.69 8.99 2.16
CA PHE A 303 3.01 8.43 3.48
C PHE A 303 1.84 7.71 4.14
N GLU A 304 0.60 8.06 3.82
CA GLU A 304 -0.60 7.42 4.39
C GLU A 304 -0.80 5.98 3.88
N SER A 305 -0.17 5.61 2.76
CA SER A 305 -0.13 4.24 2.25
C SER A 305 0.69 3.27 3.12
N ALA A 306 1.52 3.78 4.05
CA ALA A 306 2.20 2.96 5.04
C ALA A 306 1.23 2.51 6.16
N THR A 307 0.30 1.62 5.82
CA THR A 307 -0.68 1.07 6.76
C THR A 307 0.00 0.49 8.00
N GLY A 308 -0.23 1.14 9.15
CA GLY A 308 0.16 0.60 10.45
C GLY A 308 -0.74 -0.55 10.87
N ILE A 309 -0.30 -1.37 11.83
CA ILE A 309 -1.17 -2.42 12.42
C ILE A 309 -2.27 -1.80 13.31
N TYR A 310 -2.02 -0.63 13.91
CA TYR A 310 -2.94 -0.05 14.88
C TYR A 310 -4.24 0.41 14.21
N GLY A 311 -5.38 -0.10 14.71
CA GLY A 311 -6.71 0.29 14.23
C GLY A 311 -7.12 -0.26 12.86
N THR A 312 -6.20 -0.85 12.10
CA THR A 312 -6.47 -1.41 10.76
C THR A 312 -7.16 -2.76 10.85
N LYS A 313 -7.99 -3.06 9.83
CA LYS A 313 -8.68 -4.35 9.74
C LYS A 313 -7.74 -5.40 9.17
N ILE A 314 -7.43 -6.42 9.96
CA ILE A 314 -6.46 -7.43 9.58
C ILE A 314 -7.01 -8.85 9.71
N ALA A 315 -6.60 -9.73 8.80
CA ALA A 315 -6.87 -11.16 8.91
C ALA A 315 -5.62 -11.90 9.38
N THR A 316 -5.81 -12.83 10.31
CA THR A 316 -4.75 -13.71 10.84
C THR A 316 -5.33 -15.10 11.06
N LEU A 317 -4.47 -16.10 11.13
CA LEU A 317 -4.90 -17.42 11.57
C LEU A 317 -5.37 -17.35 13.02
N SER A 318 -6.47 -18.04 13.31
CA SER A 318 -7.10 -17.99 14.63
C SER A 318 -6.37 -18.88 15.62
N ASP A 319 -6.37 -18.49 16.90
CA ASP A 319 -5.69 -19.20 18.00
C ASP A 319 -4.15 -19.24 17.89
N THR A 320 -3.54 -18.44 17.01
CA THR A 320 -2.08 -18.41 16.78
C THR A 320 -1.40 -17.21 17.47
N PRO A 321 -0.05 -17.18 17.60
CA PRO A 321 0.64 -16.03 18.19
C PRO A 321 0.51 -14.73 17.39
N GLU A 322 0.31 -14.81 16.07
CA GLU A 322 0.03 -13.69 15.16
C GLU A 322 -1.27 -12.97 15.58
N TYR A 323 -2.34 -13.73 15.84
CA TYR A 323 -3.61 -13.19 16.31
C TYR A 323 -3.47 -12.45 17.65
N ARG A 324 -2.72 -13.03 18.59
CA ARG A 324 -2.47 -12.41 19.90
C ARG A 324 -1.63 -11.14 19.79
N PHE A 325 -0.64 -11.13 18.90
CA PHE A 325 0.18 -9.95 18.63
C PHE A 325 -0.65 -8.83 18.02
N ALA A 326 -1.46 -9.15 17.02
CA ALA A 326 -2.40 -8.25 16.37
C ALA A 326 -3.38 -7.61 17.35
N ALA A 327 -4.03 -8.44 18.19
CA ALA A 327 -4.97 -7.96 19.19
C ALA A 327 -4.32 -7.04 20.24
N ARG A 328 -3.09 -7.37 20.68
CA ARG A 328 -2.31 -6.51 21.60
C ARG A 328 -1.92 -5.17 20.99
N ARG A 329 -1.77 -5.12 19.66
CA ARG A 329 -1.53 -3.90 18.89
C ARG A 329 -2.82 -3.14 18.55
N GLN A 330 -3.95 -3.47 19.19
CA GLN A 330 -5.24 -2.82 18.98
C GLN A 330 -5.69 -2.83 17.51
N ALA A 331 -5.31 -3.86 16.76
CA ALA A 331 -5.80 -4.07 15.41
C ALA A 331 -7.22 -4.65 15.45
N ARG A 332 -7.96 -4.45 14.35
CA ARG A 332 -9.30 -5.00 14.15
C ARG A 332 -9.19 -6.40 13.52
N VAL A 333 -8.92 -7.40 14.36
CA VAL A 333 -8.56 -8.76 13.92
C VAL A 333 -9.79 -9.64 13.72
N ASN A 334 -9.88 -10.33 12.56
CA ASN A 334 -10.86 -11.38 12.28
C ASN A 334 -12.32 -10.98 12.65
N ILE A 335 -12.72 -9.75 12.33
CA ILE A 335 -14.06 -9.23 12.67
C ILE A 335 -15.16 -10.03 11.96
N ASP A 336 -14.97 -10.31 10.67
CA ASP A 336 -16.05 -10.86 9.85
C ASP A 336 -16.11 -12.39 9.94
N GLN A 337 -14.95 -13.04 9.99
CA GLN A 337 -14.80 -14.48 9.89
C GLN A 337 -13.57 -14.98 10.64
N ASN A 338 -13.66 -16.22 11.12
CA ASN A 338 -12.59 -16.90 11.83
C ASN A 338 -11.76 -17.72 10.84
N TYR A 339 -10.56 -17.24 10.49
CA TYR A 339 -9.71 -17.90 9.51
C TYR A 339 -8.88 -19.01 10.15
N THR A 340 -8.84 -20.19 9.52
CA THR A 340 -8.07 -21.34 10.00
C THR A 340 -6.99 -21.78 9.01
N ARG A 341 -7.18 -21.50 7.72
CA ARG A 341 -6.22 -21.83 6.67
C ARG A 341 -5.57 -20.58 6.10
N PHE A 342 -4.32 -20.74 5.67
CA PHE A 342 -3.55 -19.68 5.04
C PHE A 342 -4.24 -19.09 3.80
N LEU A 343 -4.82 -19.95 2.95
CA LEU A 343 -5.49 -19.52 1.72
C LEU A 343 -6.65 -18.57 2.00
N ASP A 344 -7.47 -18.87 3.01
CA ASP A 344 -8.63 -18.05 3.37
C ASP A 344 -8.22 -16.63 3.78
N VAL A 345 -7.10 -16.52 4.51
CA VAL A 345 -6.54 -15.23 4.95
C VAL A 345 -6.02 -14.42 3.75
N VAL A 346 -5.33 -15.07 2.81
CA VAL A 346 -4.82 -14.42 1.59
C VAL A 346 -5.97 -14.01 0.67
N GLU A 347 -7.01 -14.83 0.53
CA GLU A 347 -8.21 -14.51 -0.24
C GLU A 347 -8.96 -13.31 0.35
N ALA A 348 -9.04 -13.22 1.68
CA ALA A 348 -9.58 -12.06 2.38
C ALA A 348 -8.82 -10.76 2.03
N LEU A 349 -7.49 -10.83 1.92
CA LEU A 349 -6.66 -9.71 1.50
C LEU A 349 -6.85 -9.37 0.01
N MET A 350 -6.88 -10.38 -0.86
CA MET A 350 -7.07 -10.19 -2.29
C MET A 350 -8.44 -9.57 -2.63
N SER A 351 -9.48 -9.98 -1.90
CA SER A 351 -10.85 -9.43 -2.01
C SER A 351 -11.02 -8.05 -1.37
N ARG A 352 -9.96 -7.48 -0.75
CA ARG A 352 -10.00 -6.22 0.02
C ARG A 352 -11.02 -6.22 1.17
N SER A 353 -11.37 -7.40 1.68
CA SER A 353 -12.20 -7.51 2.90
C SER A 353 -11.43 -7.08 4.15
N VAL A 354 -10.10 -7.19 4.10
CA VAL A 354 -9.14 -6.72 5.10
C VAL A 354 -8.05 -5.88 4.43
N GLU A 355 -7.44 -4.98 5.19
CA GLU A 355 -6.38 -4.07 4.74
C GLU A 355 -5.00 -4.73 4.79
N GLY A 356 -4.81 -5.69 5.70
CA GLY A 356 -3.55 -6.39 5.86
C GLY A 356 -3.70 -7.77 6.49
N VAL A 357 -2.62 -8.54 6.41
CA VAL A 357 -2.55 -9.91 6.94
C VAL A 357 -1.26 -10.08 7.73
N LEU A 358 -1.32 -10.74 8.88
CA LEU A 358 -0.12 -11.16 9.62
C LEU A 358 0.05 -12.67 9.56
N ILE A 359 1.26 -13.08 9.21
CA ILE A 359 1.69 -14.48 9.16
C ILE A 359 3.10 -14.62 9.74
N ASP A 360 3.50 -15.83 10.12
CA ASP A 360 4.87 -16.12 10.56
C ASP A 360 5.88 -15.76 9.46
N ALA A 361 7.00 -15.15 9.85
CA ALA A 361 8.00 -14.71 8.88
C ALA A 361 8.57 -15.89 8.06
N TYR A 362 8.92 -17.01 8.69
CA TYR A 362 9.46 -18.16 7.95
C TYR A 362 8.42 -18.80 7.02
N GLU A 363 7.15 -18.84 7.44
CA GLU A 363 6.03 -19.23 6.58
C GLU A 363 5.91 -18.29 5.37
N ALA A 364 5.94 -16.97 5.59
CA ALA A 364 5.89 -15.95 4.55
C ALA A 364 6.99 -16.12 3.51
N GLY A 365 8.23 -16.36 3.95
CA GLY A 365 9.36 -16.61 3.07
C GLY A 365 9.14 -17.84 2.18
N THR A 366 8.67 -18.94 2.77
CA THR A 366 8.39 -20.18 2.03
C THR A 366 7.27 -20.00 1.00
N LYS A 367 6.30 -19.14 1.31
CA LYS A 367 5.14 -18.83 0.47
C LYS A 367 5.36 -17.66 -0.49
N LYS A 368 6.54 -17.02 -0.51
CA LYS A 368 6.84 -15.87 -1.38
C LYS A 368 6.60 -16.17 -2.86
N LYS A 369 6.92 -17.39 -3.32
CA LYS A 369 6.66 -17.81 -4.71
C LYS A 369 5.18 -18.01 -5.01
N ASP A 370 4.42 -18.52 -4.04
CA ASP A 370 2.97 -18.72 -4.18
C ASP A 370 2.23 -17.36 -4.19
N LEU A 371 2.80 -16.35 -3.52
CA LEU A 371 2.29 -14.98 -3.50
C LEU A 371 2.72 -14.16 -4.73
N ALA A 372 3.78 -14.56 -5.43
CA ALA A 372 4.27 -13.85 -6.60
C ALA A 372 3.20 -13.81 -7.72
N GLY A 373 2.89 -12.61 -8.20
CA GLY A 373 1.87 -12.40 -9.25
C GLY A 373 0.44 -12.21 -8.74
N THR A 374 0.19 -12.33 -7.43
CA THR A 374 -1.13 -12.04 -6.83
C THR A 374 -1.35 -10.55 -6.49
N GLY A 375 -0.30 -9.73 -6.62
CA GLY A 375 -0.30 -8.33 -6.16
C GLY A 375 -0.27 -8.20 -4.63
N VAL A 376 0.16 -9.25 -3.91
CA VAL A 376 0.38 -9.23 -2.45
C VAL A 376 1.88 -9.16 -2.19
N ARG A 377 2.28 -8.24 -1.31
CA ARG A 377 3.69 -8.03 -0.96
C ARG A 377 3.90 -8.01 0.55
N ILE A 378 5.14 -8.23 0.98
CA ILE A 378 5.55 -8.13 2.39
C ILE A 378 5.96 -6.67 2.65
N GLN A 379 5.09 -5.91 3.30
CA GLN A 379 5.36 -4.50 3.62
C GLN A 379 6.40 -4.35 4.74
N LYS A 380 6.26 -5.17 5.79
CA LYS A 380 7.12 -5.08 6.97
C LYS A 380 7.17 -6.40 7.72
N VAL A 381 8.34 -6.73 8.25
CA VAL A 381 8.50 -7.81 9.23
C VAL A 381 8.59 -7.19 10.62
N TYR A 382 7.64 -7.52 11.49
CA TYR A 382 7.63 -7.08 12.88
C TYR A 382 8.46 -8.04 13.72
N ASP A 383 9.51 -7.52 14.36
CA ASP A 383 10.33 -8.27 15.30
C ASP A 383 9.47 -8.71 16.50
N TYR A 384 9.21 -10.01 16.55
CA TYR A 384 8.50 -10.66 17.64
C TYR A 384 8.96 -12.11 17.73
N LYS A 385 9.84 -12.38 18.69
CA LYS A 385 10.39 -13.71 18.90
C LYS A 385 9.30 -14.67 19.37
N SER A 386 8.83 -15.52 18.47
CA SER A 386 7.94 -16.64 18.76
C SER A 386 8.72 -17.95 18.67
N THR A 387 8.50 -18.86 19.61
CA THR A 387 9.22 -20.13 19.63
C THR A 387 8.28 -21.27 19.32
N TYR A 388 8.66 -22.09 18.34
CA TYR A 388 7.98 -23.33 17.98
C TYR A 388 8.76 -24.52 18.53
N GLY A 389 8.05 -25.40 19.23
CA GLY A 389 8.64 -26.52 19.92
C GLY A 389 7.82 -27.79 19.84
N VAL A 390 8.24 -28.77 20.62
CA VAL A 390 7.52 -30.03 20.84
C VAL A 390 7.02 -30.09 22.28
N VAL A 391 5.79 -30.54 22.45
CA VAL A 391 5.23 -30.92 23.75
C VAL A 391 5.45 -32.42 23.93
N LEU A 392 6.12 -32.78 25.02
CA LEU A 392 6.27 -34.16 25.49
C LEU A 392 5.14 -34.48 26.45
N SER A 393 4.42 -35.55 26.15
CA SER A 393 3.29 -36.01 26.96
C SER A 393 3.43 -37.47 27.38
N GLY A 394 2.62 -37.85 28.38
CA GLY A 394 2.60 -39.21 28.91
C GLY A 394 3.97 -39.73 29.36
N PRO A 395 4.35 -40.96 28.94
CA PRO A 395 5.65 -41.56 29.28
C PRO A 395 6.87 -40.76 28.81
N SER A 396 6.72 -40.03 27.70
CA SER A 396 7.82 -39.30 27.05
C SER A 396 8.24 -38.04 27.79
N VAL A 397 7.45 -37.54 28.75
CA VAL A 397 7.84 -36.46 29.69
C VAL A 397 9.19 -36.71 30.35
N ARG A 398 9.53 -37.99 30.62
CA ARG A 398 10.80 -38.38 31.27
C ARG A 398 12.03 -38.14 30.38
N LEU A 399 11.83 -38.01 29.07
CA LEU A 399 12.91 -37.72 28.12
C LEU A 399 13.37 -36.26 28.19
N TYR A 400 12.61 -35.37 28.82
CA TYR A 400 12.86 -33.92 28.83
C TYR A 400 14.32 -33.55 29.15
N LYS A 401 14.90 -34.13 30.20
CA LYS A 401 16.29 -33.83 30.61
C LYS A 401 17.32 -34.30 29.58
N CYS A 402 17.16 -35.51 29.06
CA CYS A 402 17.96 -36.01 27.95
C CYS A 402 17.82 -35.12 26.70
N SER A 403 16.60 -34.74 26.34
CA SER A 403 16.31 -33.89 25.19
C SER A 403 16.98 -32.52 25.31
N ARG A 404 16.96 -31.90 26.49
CA ARG A 404 17.66 -30.62 26.76
C ARG A 404 19.17 -30.76 26.63
N ASN A 405 19.74 -31.84 27.14
CA ASN A 405 21.17 -32.13 27.01
C ASN A 405 21.55 -32.35 25.54
N TYR A 406 20.73 -33.08 24.79
CA TYR A 406 20.90 -33.32 23.36
C TYR A 406 20.91 -31.99 22.58
N MET A 407 19.91 -31.13 22.79
CA MET A 407 19.86 -29.83 22.10
C MET A 407 21.07 -28.94 22.42
N THR A 408 21.58 -29.02 23.64
CA THR A 408 22.77 -28.26 24.04
C THR A 408 24.02 -28.79 23.37
N ALA A 409 24.17 -30.12 23.27
CA ALA A 409 25.30 -30.78 22.65
C ALA A 409 25.33 -30.62 21.11
N TYR A 410 24.16 -30.67 20.46
CA TYR A 410 24.01 -30.67 19.00
C TYR A 410 23.49 -29.34 18.44
N LYS A 411 23.65 -28.24 19.19
CA LYS A 411 23.13 -26.91 18.84
C LYS A 411 23.58 -26.44 17.46
N ALA A 412 24.85 -26.66 17.11
CA ALA A 412 25.42 -26.25 15.83
C ALA A 412 24.78 -27.01 14.66
N ASP A 413 24.68 -28.33 14.76
CA ASP A 413 24.09 -29.18 13.72
C ASP A 413 22.60 -28.84 13.51
N MET A 414 21.86 -28.60 14.60
CA MET A 414 20.47 -28.14 14.54
C MET A 414 20.35 -26.80 13.81
N TYR A 415 21.24 -25.85 14.09
CA TYR A 415 21.22 -24.54 13.44
C TYR A 415 21.51 -24.65 11.93
N THR A 416 22.54 -25.41 11.55
CA THR A 416 22.86 -25.66 10.14
C THR A 416 21.72 -26.38 9.42
N HIS A 417 21.02 -27.28 10.10
CA HIS A 417 19.81 -27.93 9.56
C HIS A 417 18.68 -26.93 9.32
N ILE A 418 18.37 -26.09 10.31
CA ILE A 418 17.34 -25.04 10.24
C ILE A 418 17.61 -24.08 9.06
N GLN A 419 18.87 -23.64 8.90
CA GLN A 419 19.27 -22.72 7.83
C GLN A 419 18.95 -23.23 6.41
N LYS A 420 18.88 -24.55 6.19
CA LYS A 420 18.52 -25.12 4.87
C LYS A 420 17.08 -24.79 4.45
N PHE A 421 16.20 -24.53 5.40
CA PHE A 421 14.78 -24.28 5.16
C PHE A 421 14.39 -22.81 5.30
N VAL A 422 15.25 -21.99 5.90
CA VAL A 422 15.00 -20.55 6.05
C VAL A 422 15.24 -19.85 4.72
N GLN A 423 14.19 -19.22 4.19
CA GLN A 423 14.30 -18.29 3.08
C GLN A 423 14.42 -16.87 3.62
N VAL A 424 15.27 -16.05 3.00
CA VAL A 424 15.44 -14.66 3.42
C VAL A 424 14.15 -13.91 3.12
N VAL A 425 13.51 -13.42 4.20
CA VAL A 425 12.37 -12.52 4.10
C VAL A 425 12.92 -11.11 4.16
N GLU A 426 13.32 -10.60 3.01
CA GLU A 426 13.52 -9.16 2.88
C GLU A 426 12.11 -8.56 2.76
N ALA A 427 11.76 -7.65 3.68
CA ALA A 427 10.69 -6.72 3.37
C ALA A 427 11.08 -6.09 2.05
N ASP A 428 10.22 -6.17 1.05
CA ASP A 428 10.57 -5.68 -0.28
C ASP A 428 10.94 -4.20 -0.06
N ALA A 429 12.22 -3.86 -0.29
CA ALA A 429 12.78 -2.52 -0.09
C ALA A 429 12.29 -1.58 -1.21
N TYR A 430 11.00 -1.67 -1.45
CA TYR A 430 10.24 -0.86 -2.36
C TYR A 430 9.72 0.27 -1.51
N ASP A 431 10.42 1.40 -1.57
CA ASP A 431 9.82 2.66 -1.14
C ASP A 431 8.62 2.87 -2.08
N GLU A 432 7.45 2.49 -1.60
CA GLU A 432 6.16 2.78 -2.22
C GLU A 432 6.09 4.27 -2.61
N VAL A 433 6.72 5.11 -1.81
CA VAL A 433 7.01 6.53 -2.05
C VAL A 433 7.72 6.79 -3.38
N ILE A 434 8.77 6.02 -3.67
CA ILE A 434 9.58 6.18 -4.88
C ILE A 434 8.80 5.66 -6.11
N GLU A 435 8.08 4.54 -6.05
CA GLU A 435 7.28 4.09 -7.21
C GLU A 435 6.09 4.99 -7.49
N LEU A 436 5.37 5.44 -6.45
CA LEU A 436 4.20 6.30 -6.63
C LEU A 436 4.60 7.64 -7.24
N SER A 437 5.75 8.18 -6.83
CA SER A 437 6.28 9.45 -7.34
C SER A 437 6.92 9.33 -8.73
N THR A 438 7.66 8.25 -9.00
CA THR A 438 8.31 8.02 -10.31
C THR A 438 7.35 7.48 -11.37
N GLY A 439 6.40 6.63 -10.98
CA GLY A 439 5.38 6.06 -11.86
C GLY A 439 4.34 7.07 -12.35
N LEU A 440 4.21 8.22 -11.66
CA LEU A 440 3.26 9.29 -11.99
C LEU A 440 3.49 9.87 -13.40
N PHE A 441 4.75 9.98 -13.81
CA PHE A 441 5.17 10.52 -15.10
C PHE A 441 5.79 9.47 -16.02
N ASP A 442 5.55 8.19 -15.72
CA ASP A 442 6.00 7.11 -16.59
C ASP A 442 5.16 7.08 -17.86
N LYS A 443 5.83 6.93 -19.01
CA LYS A 443 5.21 6.90 -20.34
C LYS A 443 4.19 5.77 -20.49
N ASP A 444 4.35 4.70 -19.70
CA ASP A 444 3.53 3.50 -19.78
C ASP A 444 2.22 3.63 -18.98
N THR A 445 2.17 4.56 -18.02
CA THR A 445 1.01 4.80 -17.17
C THR A 445 -0.17 5.40 -17.95
N GLN A 446 -1.35 4.79 -17.83
CA GLN A 446 -2.56 5.26 -18.51
C GLN A 446 -2.92 6.70 -18.15
N ALA A 447 -2.73 7.09 -16.88
CA ALA A 447 -2.99 8.45 -16.41
C ALA A 447 -2.11 9.51 -17.09
N PHE A 448 -0.83 9.19 -17.36
CA PHE A 448 0.06 10.09 -18.09
C PHE A 448 -0.38 10.26 -19.54
N LYS A 449 -0.81 9.17 -20.19
CA LYS A 449 -1.38 9.19 -21.54
C LYS A 449 -2.66 10.01 -21.60
N ASP A 450 -3.55 9.83 -20.61
CA ASP A 450 -4.80 10.60 -20.50
C ASP A 450 -4.50 12.08 -20.29
N LEU A 451 -3.60 12.44 -19.37
CA LEU A 451 -3.17 13.83 -19.14
C LEU A 451 -2.63 14.46 -20.42
N LEU A 452 -1.74 13.75 -21.13
CA LEU A 452 -1.16 14.20 -22.38
C LEU A 452 -2.24 14.39 -23.45
N PHE A 453 -3.17 13.43 -23.60
CA PHE A 453 -4.28 13.51 -24.53
C PHE A 453 -5.22 14.69 -24.24
N TYR A 454 -5.64 14.88 -22.99
CA TYR A 454 -6.48 16.02 -22.60
C TYR A 454 -5.74 17.36 -22.80
N SER A 455 -4.44 17.42 -22.50
CA SER A 455 -3.64 18.62 -22.73
C SER A 455 -3.58 19.00 -24.22
N LEU A 456 -3.45 18.00 -25.10
CA LEU A 456 -3.50 18.20 -26.56
C LEU A 456 -4.89 18.65 -27.03
N ILE A 457 -5.98 18.11 -26.48
CA ILE A 457 -7.34 18.56 -26.79
C ILE A 457 -7.52 20.03 -26.40
N VAL A 458 -7.11 20.40 -25.19
CA VAL A 458 -7.22 21.78 -24.70
C VAL A 458 -6.38 22.72 -25.55
N MET A 459 -5.15 22.34 -25.89
CA MET A 459 -4.30 23.12 -26.79
C MET A 459 -4.93 23.27 -28.18
N GLY A 460 -5.50 22.18 -28.74
CA GLY A 460 -6.21 22.21 -30.02
C GLY A 460 -7.45 23.10 -29.99
N ALA A 461 -8.21 23.09 -28.88
CA ALA A 461 -9.36 23.94 -28.68
C ALA A 461 -8.96 25.43 -28.60
N PHE A 462 -7.90 25.77 -27.86
CA PHE A 462 -7.37 27.14 -27.82
C PHE A 462 -6.85 27.60 -29.18
N TRP A 463 -6.16 26.73 -29.91
CA TRP A 463 -5.70 27.03 -31.26
C TRP A 463 -6.89 27.28 -32.21
N PHE A 464 -7.93 26.45 -32.13
CA PHE A 464 -9.15 26.62 -32.92
C PHE A 464 -9.92 27.91 -32.56
N LEU A 465 -10.05 28.22 -31.28
CA LEU A 465 -10.62 29.49 -30.82
C LEU A 465 -9.80 30.70 -31.30
N GLY A 466 -8.47 30.58 -31.29
CA GLY A 466 -7.55 31.58 -31.82
C GLY A 466 -7.75 31.81 -33.33
N LEU A 467 -7.83 30.73 -34.10
CA LEU A 467 -8.13 30.79 -35.53
C LEU A 467 -9.52 31.37 -35.82
N LEU A 468 -10.54 30.98 -35.06
CA LEU A 468 -11.88 31.57 -35.19
C LEU A 468 -11.87 33.07 -34.90
N TRP A 469 -11.11 33.49 -33.89
CA TRP A 469 -10.95 34.90 -33.56
C TRP A 469 -10.22 35.65 -34.67
N GLU A 470 -9.16 35.08 -35.24
CA GLU A 470 -8.41 35.68 -36.34
C GLU A 470 -9.23 35.74 -37.64
N LEU A 471 -9.97 34.68 -37.98
CA LEU A 471 -10.93 34.67 -39.09
C LEU A 471 -12.00 35.74 -38.91
N ARG A 472 -12.57 35.86 -37.70
CA ARG A 472 -13.57 36.89 -37.40
C ARG A 472 -12.98 38.29 -37.52
N ARG A 473 -11.75 38.50 -37.03
CA ARG A 473 -11.02 39.76 -37.14
C ARG A 473 -10.73 40.11 -38.60
N PHE A 474 -10.28 39.14 -39.41
CA PHE A 474 -10.01 39.31 -40.83
C PHE A 474 -11.29 39.65 -41.61
N LEU A 475 -12.39 38.95 -41.34
CA LEU A 475 -13.69 39.22 -41.98
C LEU A 475 -14.28 40.58 -41.57
N MET A 476 -14.11 41.00 -40.31
CA MET A 476 -14.54 42.34 -39.88
C MET A 476 -13.68 43.44 -40.51
N ASN A 477 -12.36 43.30 -40.53
CA ASN A 477 -11.47 44.27 -41.16
C ASN A 477 -11.75 44.38 -42.66
N ARG A 478 -11.97 43.26 -43.35
CA ARG A 478 -12.30 43.26 -44.78
C ARG A 478 -13.65 43.92 -45.08
N LYS A 479 -14.66 43.74 -44.23
CA LYS A 479 -15.94 44.49 -44.34
C LYS A 479 -15.76 45.99 -44.09
N VAL A 480 -14.86 46.38 -43.19
CA VAL A 480 -14.55 47.80 -42.94
C VAL A 480 -13.81 48.41 -44.12
N GLU A 481 -12.88 47.65 -44.73
CA GLU A 481 -12.09 48.07 -45.90
C GLU A 481 -12.96 48.18 -47.16
N GLU A 482 -13.80 47.19 -47.46
CA GLU A 482 -14.81 47.24 -48.55
C GLU A 482 -15.81 48.40 -48.32
N GLY A 483 -16.16 48.70 -47.07
CA GLY A 483 -17.02 49.84 -46.72
C GLY A 483 -16.34 51.20 -46.95
N TYR A 484 -15.04 51.31 -46.71
CA TYR A 484 -14.25 52.52 -46.95
C TYR A 484 -14.09 52.79 -48.45
N GLU A 485 -13.74 51.76 -49.24
CA GLU A 485 -13.62 51.87 -50.70
C GLU A 485 -14.95 52.26 -51.36
N ALA A 486 -16.06 51.66 -50.93
CA ALA A 486 -17.39 51.99 -51.44
C ALA A 486 -17.80 53.45 -51.12
N LEU A 487 -17.41 53.96 -49.95
CA LEU A 487 -17.68 55.35 -49.56
C LEU A 487 -16.84 56.34 -50.36
N GLU A 488 -15.58 56.00 -50.66
CA GLU A 488 -14.67 56.81 -51.46
C GLU A 488 -15.09 56.86 -52.94
N ALA A 489 -15.50 55.72 -53.51
CA ALA A 489 -16.08 55.65 -54.86
C ALA A 489 -17.35 56.50 -54.98
N LYS A 490 -18.23 56.48 -53.97
CA LYS A 490 -19.44 57.32 -53.94
C LYS A 490 -19.10 58.80 -53.92
N LYS A 491 -18.13 59.24 -53.10
CA LYS A 491 -17.69 60.64 -53.05
C LYS A 491 -17.10 61.10 -54.39
N LYS A 492 -16.31 60.26 -55.05
CA LYS A 492 -15.74 60.55 -56.36
C LYS A 492 -16.81 60.72 -57.44
N MET A 493 -17.79 59.82 -57.47
CA MET A 493 -18.91 59.91 -58.40
C MET A 493 -19.76 61.18 -58.16
N GLU A 494 -19.97 61.56 -56.89
CA GLU A 494 -20.68 62.81 -56.55
C GLU A 494 -19.91 64.06 -57.01
N SER A 495 -18.58 64.08 -56.93
CA SER A 495 -17.78 65.19 -57.47
C SER A 495 -17.85 65.28 -58.99
N GLU A 496 -17.74 64.15 -59.69
CA GLU A 496 -17.81 64.11 -61.17
C GLU A 496 -19.20 64.56 -61.67
N LEU A 497 -20.28 64.14 -61.00
CA LEU A 497 -21.65 64.57 -61.30
C LEU A 497 -21.84 66.09 -61.10
N ARG A 498 -21.28 66.66 -60.03
CA ARG A 498 -21.34 68.11 -59.79
C ARG A 498 -20.58 68.89 -60.85
N GLU A 499 -19.41 68.40 -61.25
CA GLU A 499 -18.59 69.03 -62.29
C GLU A 499 -19.28 68.99 -63.65
N PHE A 500 -19.88 67.84 -64.01
CA PHE A 500 -20.68 67.70 -65.22
C PHE A 500 -21.92 68.61 -65.22
N ALA A 501 -22.66 68.67 -64.11
CA ALA A 501 -23.84 69.52 -64.00
C ALA A 501 -23.51 71.02 -64.12
N ASN A 502 -22.39 71.46 -63.54
CA ASN A 502 -21.91 72.84 -63.66
C ASN A 502 -21.48 73.17 -65.09
N SER A 503 -20.76 72.26 -65.75
CA SER A 503 -20.38 72.39 -67.16
C SER A 503 -21.61 72.52 -68.06
N PHE A 504 -22.59 71.62 -67.89
CA PHE A 504 -23.84 71.65 -68.64
C PHE A 504 -24.64 72.95 -68.41
N TYR A 505 -24.64 73.47 -67.18
CA TYR A 505 -25.31 74.73 -66.87
C TYR A 505 -24.68 75.94 -67.58
N GLU A 506 -23.35 76.03 -67.62
CA GLU A 506 -22.66 77.12 -68.32
C GLU A 506 -22.83 77.00 -69.85
N ASP A 507 -22.73 75.79 -70.43
CA ASP A 507 -23.00 75.57 -71.86
C ASP A 507 -24.44 75.96 -72.25
N LEU A 508 -25.41 75.62 -71.41
CA LEU A 508 -26.82 75.96 -71.63
C LEU A 508 -27.06 77.46 -71.53
N LYS A 509 -26.37 78.14 -70.60
CA LYS A 509 -26.42 79.59 -70.44
C LYS A 509 -25.77 80.33 -71.62
N GLU A 510 -24.64 79.85 -72.13
CA GLU A 510 -24.05 80.38 -73.38
C GLU A 510 -24.98 80.17 -74.58
N THR A 511 -25.57 78.99 -74.69
CA THR A 511 -26.50 78.65 -75.78
C THR A 511 -27.75 79.54 -75.74
N ILE A 512 -28.35 79.76 -74.57
CA ILE A 512 -29.49 80.68 -74.41
C ILE A 512 -29.09 82.12 -74.76
N THR A 513 -27.89 82.55 -74.35
CA THR A 513 -27.41 83.92 -74.61
C THR A 513 -27.16 84.16 -76.09
N SER A 514 -26.56 83.19 -76.78
CA SER A 514 -26.35 83.23 -78.23
C SER A 514 -27.68 83.20 -79.00
N MET A 515 -28.64 82.37 -78.57
CA MET A 515 -30.00 82.35 -79.14
C MET A 515 -30.72 83.70 -78.95
N ARG A 516 -30.62 84.33 -77.78
CA ARG A 516 -31.17 85.68 -77.54
C ARG A 516 -30.53 86.73 -78.46
N GLN A 517 -29.22 86.68 -78.67
CA GLN A 517 -28.53 87.59 -79.59
C GLN A 517 -28.96 87.38 -81.04
N ARG A 518 -29.05 86.13 -81.51
CA ARG A 518 -29.57 85.80 -82.85
C ARG A 518 -30.99 86.31 -83.04
N HIS A 519 -31.87 86.07 -82.06
CA HIS A 519 -33.26 86.52 -82.13
C HIS A 519 -33.39 88.06 -82.13
N LYS A 520 -32.49 88.77 -81.43
CA LYS A 520 -32.41 90.24 -81.47
C LYS A 520 -31.95 90.75 -82.84
N GLN A 521 -30.98 90.08 -83.47
CA GLN A 521 -30.50 90.39 -84.82
C GLN A 521 -31.57 90.12 -85.89
N GLU A 522 -32.29 89.01 -85.79
CA GLU A 522 -33.42 88.68 -86.67
C GLU A 522 -34.55 89.71 -86.54
N ARG A 523 -34.93 90.10 -85.31
CA ARG A 523 -35.90 91.20 -85.09
C ARG A 523 -35.42 92.52 -85.70
N LEU A 524 -34.12 92.84 -85.60
CA LEU A 524 -33.53 94.04 -86.21
C LEU A 524 -33.51 93.98 -87.74
N GLN A 525 -33.28 92.81 -88.34
CA GLN A 525 -33.37 92.61 -89.79
C GLN A 525 -34.81 92.74 -90.30
N LEU A 526 -35.79 92.14 -89.60
CA LEU A 526 -37.20 92.30 -89.90
C LEU A 526 -37.65 93.78 -89.77
N LEU A 527 -37.17 94.50 -88.75
CA LEU A 527 -37.41 95.94 -88.59
C LEU A 527 -36.76 96.81 -89.69
N ARG A 528 -35.71 96.33 -90.37
CA ARG A 528 -35.08 97.00 -91.52
C ARG A 528 -35.81 96.73 -92.83
N GLN A 529 -36.48 95.59 -92.96
CA GLN A 529 -37.28 95.23 -94.14
C GLN A 529 -38.71 95.76 -94.11
N MET A 530 -39.16 96.34 -92.99
CA MET A 530 -40.51 96.91 -92.88
C MET A 530 -40.65 98.26 -93.64
N PRO A 531 -41.67 98.41 -94.50
CA PRO A 531 -41.98 99.67 -95.17
C PRO A 531 -42.36 100.78 -94.18
N LYS A 532 -42.01 102.04 -94.49
CA LYS A 532 -42.13 103.21 -93.59
C LYS A 532 -43.54 103.45 -93.02
N SER A 533 -44.59 102.89 -93.63
CA SER A 533 -45.98 102.99 -93.14
C SER A 533 -46.29 102.13 -91.91
N ALA A 534 -45.47 101.12 -91.58
CA ALA A 534 -45.73 100.20 -90.46
C ALA A 534 -44.99 100.56 -89.15
N LYS A 535 -44.01 101.48 -89.19
CA LYS A 535 -43.21 101.89 -88.01
C LYS A 535 -43.98 102.78 -87.03
N SER A 536 -45.04 103.48 -87.47
CA SER A 536 -45.87 104.32 -86.61
C SER A 536 -46.86 103.50 -85.76
N THR A 537 -47.25 102.32 -86.21
CA THR A 537 -48.23 101.45 -85.52
C THR A 537 -47.59 100.67 -84.37
N LEU A 538 -46.37 100.17 -84.55
CA LEU A 538 -45.66 99.37 -83.54
C LEU A 538 -45.16 100.19 -82.34
N ALA A 539 -44.87 101.49 -82.52
CA ALA A 539 -44.49 102.39 -81.44
C ALA A 539 -45.65 102.68 -80.46
N ARG A 540 -46.89 102.33 -80.86
CA ARG A 540 -48.09 102.49 -80.05
C ARG A 540 -48.40 101.27 -79.17
N GLU A 541 -47.89 100.09 -79.52
CA GLU A 541 -48.10 98.84 -78.76
C GLU A 541 -46.97 98.49 -77.79
N LEU A 542 -45.74 99.02 -77.97
CA LEU A 542 -44.58 98.74 -77.08
C LEU A 542 -44.52 99.61 -75.79
N LYS A 543 -45.63 100.27 -75.43
CA LYS A 543 -45.80 101.07 -74.19
C LYS A 543 -46.89 100.54 -73.25
N ALA A 544 -47.42 99.35 -73.53
CA ALA A 544 -48.15 98.50 -72.58
C ALA A 544 -47.25 97.29 -72.27
#